data_AF-A0A1B8WLN9-F1
#
_entry.id   AF-A0A1B8WLN9-F1
#
_cell.length_a   1.000
_cell.length_b   1.000
_cell.length_c   1.000
_cell.angle_alpha   90.00
_cell.angle_beta   90.00
_cell.angle_gamma   90.00
#
_symmetry.space_group_name_H-M   'P 1'
#
loop_
_entity.id
_entity.type
_entity.pdbx_description
1 polymer ?
#
loop_
_entity_poly.entity_id
_entity_poly.type
_entity_poly.pdbx_seq_one_letter_code
_entity_poly.pdbx_strand_id
1 'polypeptide(L)'
;MNLSDMLGYADIQQLSRIADVYRCECNGHSKNDLIQSILSTVSRNDVFEAQISSMKLEDLRFLNSLLFEARNSFSLEDLIARVQQSRFGDEAVKPEPEPPKKSKRAKKQTEAADKPLSPREMIAKFKHQGWLFNGFSGPSRYLFQVPIDMKARFRNTLAKRFAADLQYTDEPPVYRDEQMLIQEDITHLLHYIRHNEVQVTADGSMYKRFTLQLLDQFGVQEELPAKGAWRFGYGRHFNQYPNRLSFIYDYCYYAKFISENQTVLSVTAAGEERILSKPAGEAEQIYRFWLKLYKGPITHLLSLVHWIHALAGEWVTVESLRSVLVPFIKPYYYDDANTILEQRVMTMMVHLGLLRLGEHPVYGAVVRMTKAGQAIVSGVSIDETPPIALR
;
A
#
# COMPACT_ATOMS: atom_id res chain seq x y z
N MET A 1 -17.65 -5.11 13.50
CA MET A 1 -18.86 -4.51 14.11
C MET A 1 -19.06 -3.14 13.50
N ASN A 2 -20.30 -2.66 13.50
CA ASN A 2 -20.65 -1.34 13.00
C ASN A 2 -20.51 -0.29 14.11
N LEU A 3 -20.60 0.99 13.74
CA LEU A 3 -20.50 2.10 14.68
C LEU A 3 -21.56 2.01 15.78
N SER A 4 -22.80 1.63 15.42
CA SER A 4 -23.90 1.44 16.38
C SER A 4 -23.55 0.47 17.50
N ASP A 5 -22.94 -0.66 17.15
CA ASP A 5 -22.57 -1.70 18.11
C ASP A 5 -21.46 -1.17 19.03
N MET A 6 -20.46 -0.51 18.45
CA MET A 6 -19.31 0.04 19.19
C MET A 6 -19.71 1.14 20.18
N LEU A 7 -20.64 2.01 19.79
CA LEU A 7 -21.22 3.02 20.69
C LEU A 7 -22.01 2.37 21.83
N GLY A 8 -22.68 1.24 21.57
CA GLY A 8 -23.36 0.44 22.60
C GLY A 8 -22.42 -0.04 23.71
N TYR A 9 -21.17 -0.42 23.37
CA TYR A 9 -20.17 -0.87 24.33
C TYR A 9 -19.34 0.25 24.96
N ALA A 10 -19.31 1.44 24.36
CA ALA A 10 -18.57 2.59 24.89
C ALA A 10 -19.13 3.05 26.25
N ASP A 11 -18.24 3.55 27.12
CA ASP A 11 -18.64 4.18 28.38
C ASP A 11 -19.20 5.60 28.13
N ILE A 12 -19.90 6.13 29.14
CA ILE A 12 -20.55 7.44 29.01
C ILE A 12 -19.53 8.57 28.78
N GLN A 13 -18.32 8.46 29.34
CA GLN A 13 -17.30 9.48 29.18
C GLN A 13 -16.77 9.54 27.75
N GLN A 14 -16.55 8.39 27.12
CA GLN A 14 -16.17 8.29 25.73
C GLN A 14 -17.28 8.84 24.83
N LEU A 15 -18.54 8.48 25.10
CA LEU A 15 -19.69 8.99 24.35
C LEU A 15 -19.82 10.52 24.48
N SER A 16 -19.70 11.08 25.69
CA SER A 16 -19.73 12.54 25.88
C SER A 16 -18.63 13.23 25.08
N ARG A 17 -17.39 12.72 25.08
CA ARG A 17 -16.30 13.30 24.28
C ARG A 17 -16.58 13.27 22.78
N ILE A 18 -17.19 12.19 22.29
CA ILE A 18 -17.59 12.08 20.89
C ILE A 18 -18.69 13.11 20.58
N ALA A 19 -19.72 13.18 21.42
CA ALA A 19 -20.79 14.16 21.28
C ALA A 19 -20.26 15.61 21.28
N ASP A 20 -19.29 15.93 22.13
CA ASP A 20 -18.66 17.25 22.20
C ASP A 20 -17.92 17.61 20.89
N VAL A 21 -17.20 16.65 20.29
CA VAL A 21 -16.47 16.86 19.02
C VAL A 21 -17.44 17.20 17.89
N TYR A 22 -18.58 16.52 17.83
CA TYR A 22 -19.62 16.77 16.81
C TYR A 22 -20.61 17.88 17.20
N ARG A 23 -20.45 18.48 18.40
CA ARG A 23 -21.37 19.49 18.97
C ARG A 23 -22.83 19.03 18.95
N CYS A 24 -23.05 17.78 19.36
CA CYS A 24 -24.37 17.16 19.47
C CYS A 24 -25.24 17.85 20.54
N GLU A 25 -26.47 18.21 20.19
CA GLU A 25 -27.46 18.71 21.17
C GLU A 25 -28.11 17.52 21.89
N CYS A 26 -27.60 17.17 23.08
CA CYS A 26 -28.05 15.99 23.82
C CYS A 26 -27.87 16.12 25.33
N ASN A 27 -28.59 15.29 26.09
CA ASN A 27 -28.41 15.19 27.54
C ASN A 27 -27.20 14.31 27.86
N GLY A 28 -26.11 14.92 28.34
CA GLY A 28 -24.85 14.24 28.65
C GLY A 28 -24.92 13.14 29.72
N HIS A 29 -26.05 13.00 30.43
CA HIS A 29 -26.27 11.97 31.45
C HIS A 29 -27.02 10.72 30.94
N SER A 30 -27.63 10.78 29.75
CA SER A 30 -28.35 9.66 29.16
C SER A 30 -27.50 8.98 28.08
N LYS A 31 -27.07 7.75 28.34
CA LYS A 31 -26.28 6.97 27.38
C LYS A 31 -27.05 6.77 26.06
N ASN A 32 -28.34 6.50 26.12
CA ASN A 32 -29.15 6.30 24.92
C ASN A 32 -29.28 7.59 24.11
N ASP A 33 -29.49 8.75 24.76
CA ASP A 33 -29.59 10.03 24.06
C ASP A 33 -28.26 10.42 23.39
N LEU A 34 -27.14 10.17 24.07
CA LEU A 34 -25.80 10.35 23.50
C LEU A 34 -25.60 9.49 22.25
N ILE A 35 -25.92 8.19 22.31
CA ILE A 35 -25.76 7.28 21.18
C ILE A 35 -26.61 7.72 20.00
N GLN A 36 -27.89 8.05 20.23
CA GLN A 36 -28.80 8.47 19.16
C GLN A 36 -28.35 9.80 18.52
N SER A 37 -27.94 10.77 19.34
CA SER A 37 -27.46 12.06 18.83
C SER A 37 -26.15 11.95 18.05
N ILE A 38 -25.23 11.09 18.49
CA ILE A 38 -23.98 10.81 17.76
C ILE A 38 -24.31 10.13 16.44
N LEU A 39 -25.14 9.07 16.45
CA LEU A 39 -25.49 8.35 15.23
C LEU A 39 -26.19 9.25 14.23
N SER A 40 -27.15 10.07 14.66
CA SER A 40 -27.87 10.99 13.76
C SER A 40 -26.94 12.04 13.15
N THR A 41 -26.03 12.62 13.96
CA THR A 41 -25.11 13.67 13.52
C THR A 41 -24.00 13.13 12.62
N VAL A 42 -23.34 12.05 13.06
CA VAL A 42 -22.24 11.43 12.31
C VAL A 42 -22.76 10.90 10.98
N SER A 43 -23.96 10.32 10.92
CA SER A 43 -24.53 9.75 9.69
C SER A 43 -24.81 10.78 8.59
N ARG A 44 -24.81 12.08 8.90
CA ARG A 44 -24.97 13.13 7.90
C ARG A 44 -23.71 13.28 7.03
N ASN A 45 -23.89 13.36 5.71
CA ASN A 45 -22.76 13.38 4.77
C ASN A 45 -21.96 14.68 4.82
N ASP A 46 -22.63 15.82 4.96
CA ASP A 46 -22.00 17.15 5.08
C ASP A 46 -21.08 17.24 6.30
N VAL A 47 -21.53 16.74 7.45
CA VAL A 47 -20.73 16.72 8.69
C VAL A 47 -19.49 15.83 8.53
N PHE A 48 -19.67 14.64 7.96
CA PHE A 48 -18.58 13.68 7.77
C PHE A 48 -17.53 14.17 6.75
N GLU A 49 -17.98 14.76 5.63
CA GLU A 49 -17.12 15.38 4.63
C GLU A 49 -16.35 16.57 5.19
N ALA A 50 -17.00 17.44 5.98
CA ALA A 50 -16.34 18.56 6.63
C ALA A 50 -15.22 18.10 7.59
N GLN A 51 -15.42 17.00 8.32
CA GLN A 51 -14.40 16.42 9.20
C GLN A 51 -13.20 15.85 8.44
N ILE A 52 -13.42 15.23 7.27
CA ILE A 52 -12.34 14.72 6.43
C ILE A 52 -11.57 15.87 5.76
N SER A 53 -12.28 16.91 5.32
CA SER A 53 -11.67 18.08 4.69
C SER A 53 -10.84 18.92 5.65
N SER A 54 -11.17 18.94 6.95
CA SER A 54 -10.40 19.66 7.97
C SER A 54 -9.17 18.92 8.50
N MET A 55 -8.96 17.66 8.08
CA MET A 55 -7.81 16.86 8.50
C MET A 55 -6.49 17.41 7.97
N LYS A 56 -5.46 17.32 8.81
CA LYS A 56 -4.08 17.47 8.34
C LYS A 56 -3.69 16.25 7.50
N LEU A 57 -2.72 16.42 6.60
CA LEU A 57 -2.23 15.32 5.76
C LEU A 57 -1.72 14.12 6.58
N GLU A 58 -1.09 14.37 7.73
CA GLU A 58 -0.67 13.31 8.65
C GLU A 58 -1.85 12.48 9.18
N ASP A 59 -2.97 13.13 9.52
CA ASP A 59 -4.18 12.43 9.96
C ASP A 59 -4.74 11.56 8.82
N LEU A 60 -4.73 12.09 7.59
CA LEU A 60 -5.18 11.35 6.40
C LEU A 60 -4.28 10.14 6.11
N ARG A 61 -2.97 10.27 6.27
CA ARG A 61 -2.01 9.16 6.11
C ARG A 61 -2.21 8.09 7.18
N PHE A 62 -2.39 8.50 8.44
CA PHE A 62 -2.68 7.57 9.52
C PHE A 62 -4.01 6.85 9.26
N LEU A 63 -5.06 7.58 8.90
CA LEU A 63 -6.34 6.99 8.50
C LEU A 63 -6.16 5.99 7.34
N ASN A 64 -5.45 6.37 6.28
CA ASN A 64 -5.17 5.52 5.12
C ASN A 64 -4.49 4.19 5.50
N SER A 65 -3.65 4.20 6.53
CA SER A 65 -3.02 2.98 7.05
C SER A 65 -4.04 2.00 7.65
N LEU A 66 -5.23 2.46 8.07
CA LEU A 66 -6.24 1.63 8.74
C LEU A 66 -7.36 1.15 7.81
N LEU A 67 -7.60 1.85 6.69
CA LEU A 67 -8.80 1.65 5.86
C LEU A 67 -8.84 0.32 5.09
N PHE A 68 -7.70 -0.15 4.61
CA PHE A 68 -7.59 -1.32 3.74
C PHE A 68 -7.01 -2.55 4.45
N GLU A 69 -6.83 -2.47 5.76
CA GLU A 69 -6.42 -3.61 6.58
C GLU A 69 -7.59 -4.57 6.79
N ALA A 70 -7.34 -5.85 6.52
CA ALA A 70 -8.29 -6.92 6.82
C ALA A 70 -8.43 -7.17 8.32
N ARG A 71 -7.37 -6.88 9.08
CA ARG A 71 -7.42 -6.91 10.54
C ARG A 71 -8.34 -5.81 11.05
N ASN A 72 -9.22 -6.20 11.96
CA ASN A 72 -10.19 -5.30 12.59
C ASN A 72 -9.78 -4.89 14.01
N SER A 73 -8.65 -5.39 14.50
CA SER A 73 -8.10 -5.11 15.81
C SER A 73 -6.61 -4.77 15.75
N PHE A 74 -6.18 -3.80 16.56
CA PHE A 74 -4.81 -3.28 16.61
C PHE A 74 -4.34 -3.16 18.06
N SER A 75 -3.09 -3.50 18.36
CA SER A 75 -2.52 -3.15 19.66
C SER A 75 -2.16 -1.67 19.74
N LEU A 76 -1.88 -1.15 20.94
CA LEU A 76 -1.39 0.22 21.08
C LEU A 76 -0.06 0.43 20.35
N GLU A 77 0.85 -0.55 20.42
CA GLU A 77 2.16 -0.48 19.76
C GLU A 77 2.02 -0.46 18.24
N ASP A 78 1.09 -1.26 17.68
CA ASP A 78 0.79 -1.23 16.25
C ASP A 78 0.31 0.16 15.81
N LEU A 79 -0.57 0.78 16.58
CA LEU A 79 -1.07 2.12 16.26
C LEU A 79 0.02 3.18 16.40
N ILE A 80 0.88 3.09 17.43
CA ILE A 80 2.03 3.99 17.59
C ILE A 80 2.97 3.88 16.38
N ALA A 81 3.29 2.65 15.97
CA ALA A 81 4.13 2.41 14.80
C ALA A 81 3.50 2.96 13.51
N ARG A 82 2.19 2.78 13.30
CA ARG A 82 1.48 3.35 12.14
C ARG A 82 1.45 4.87 12.14
N VAL A 83 1.24 5.49 13.31
CA VAL A 83 1.32 6.96 13.43
C VAL A 83 2.73 7.44 13.10
N GLN A 84 3.77 6.78 13.60
CA GLN A 84 5.16 7.14 13.26
C GLN A 84 5.44 6.99 11.76
N GLN A 85 4.94 5.92 11.12
CA GLN A 85 5.08 5.70 9.68
C GLN A 85 4.35 6.76 8.84
N SER A 86 3.24 7.32 9.34
CA SER A 86 2.48 8.38 8.66
C SER A 86 3.16 9.75 8.66
N ARG A 87 4.20 9.95 9.49
CA ARG A 87 5.02 11.17 9.50
C ARG A 87 6.16 11.03 8.52
N PHE A 88 6.02 11.69 7.38
CA PHE A 88 7.10 11.75 6.39
C PHE A 88 8.02 12.90 6.80
N GLY A 89 9.32 12.65 6.93
CA GLY A 89 10.31 13.68 7.29
C GLY A 89 10.76 13.72 8.76
N ASP A 90 10.19 12.89 9.63
CA ASP A 90 10.61 12.75 11.05
C ASP A 90 11.57 11.55 11.26
N GLU A 91 12.33 11.12 10.24
CA GLU A 91 13.31 10.05 10.43
C GLU A 91 14.43 10.51 11.38
N ALA A 92 14.30 10.08 12.63
CA ALA A 92 15.34 9.85 13.62
C ALA A 92 16.48 10.88 13.63
N VAL A 93 16.21 12.06 14.20
CA VAL A 93 17.27 12.76 14.95
C VAL A 93 17.72 11.79 16.05
N LYS A 94 18.85 11.13 15.82
CA LYS A 94 19.60 10.44 16.89
C LYS A 94 19.73 11.44 18.05
N PRO A 95 19.51 11.04 19.31
CA PRO A 95 19.76 11.94 20.42
C PRO A 95 21.26 12.25 20.45
N GLU A 96 21.66 13.38 19.88
CA GLU A 96 22.94 13.99 20.21
C GLU A 96 22.91 14.31 21.72
N PRO A 97 23.97 13.99 22.46
CA PRO A 97 24.00 14.28 23.89
C PRO A 97 23.93 15.80 24.12
N GLU A 98 22.91 16.24 24.85
CA GLU A 98 22.67 17.65 25.19
C GLU A 98 23.93 18.30 25.81
N PRO A 99 24.41 19.45 25.29
CA PRO A 99 25.24 20.34 26.09
C PRO A 99 24.37 21.14 27.08
N PRO A 100 24.94 21.58 28.21
CA PRO A 100 24.16 21.92 29.40
C PRO A 100 23.38 23.24 29.27
N LYS A 101 22.18 23.20 29.86
CA LYS A 101 21.20 24.29 30.05
C LYS A 101 21.80 25.65 30.43
N LYS A 102 21.34 26.72 29.76
CA LYS A 102 21.20 28.05 30.38
C LYS A 102 19.86 28.71 30.06
N SER A 103 19.17 29.03 31.16
CA SER A 103 18.12 30.05 31.43
C SER A 103 17.00 30.34 30.41
N LYS A 104 15.78 30.01 30.88
CA LYS A 104 14.45 30.34 30.35
C LYS A 104 14.05 31.80 30.58
N ARG A 105 13.16 32.31 29.71
CA ARG A 105 11.93 33.12 30.00
C ARG A 105 11.77 34.35 29.10
N ALA A 106 11.48 34.18 27.81
CA ALA A 106 10.82 35.24 26.99
C ALA A 106 10.17 34.77 25.68
N LYS A 107 10.20 33.47 25.33
CA LYS A 107 9.80 32.98 24.00
C LYS A 107 8.88 31.77 24.10
N LYS A 108 7.74 31.90 24.79
CA LYS A 108 6.82 30.77 25.07
C LYS A 108 5.36 31.01 24.66
N GLN A 109 5.10 31.94 23.74
CA GLN A 109 3.72 32.22 23.29
C GLN A 109 3.48 32.13 21.78
N THR A 110 4.49 31.88 20.95
CA THR A 110 4.33 31.76 19.49
C THR A 110 4.76 30.42 18.88
N GLU A 111 5.36 29.50 19.65
CA GLU A 111 5.85 28.19 19.15
C GLU A 111 4.91 27.00 19.49
N ALA A 112 3.69 27.24 19.99
CA ALA A 112 2.79 26.19 20.46
C ALA A 112 1.81 25.64 19.40
N ALA A 113 1.70 26.27 18.22
CA ALA A 113 0.68 25.94 17.23
C ALA A 113 1.08 24.82 16.23
N ASP A 114 2.38 24.58 16.03
CA ASP A 114 2.88 23.71 14.96
C ASP A 114 3.67 22.48 15.43
N LYS A 115 3.67 22.17 16.72
CA LYS A 115 4.26 20.88 17.15
C LYS A 115 3.36 19.73 16.70
N PRO A 116 3.90 18.73 15.98
CA PRO A 116 3.12 17.55 15.63
C PRO A 116 2.66 16.88 16.92
N LEU A 117 1.37 16.53 16.98
CA LEU A 117 0.75 15.81 18.11
C LEU A 117 1.64 14.63 18.50
N SER A 118 1.72 14.22 19.77
CA SER A 118 2.39 12.96 20.08
C SER A 118 1.62 11.76 19.47
N PRO A 119 2.25 10.60 19.20
CA PRO A 119 1.52 9.45 18.64
C PRO A 119 0.31 9.04 19.49
N ARG A 120 0.43 9.13 20.82
CA ARG A 120 -0.67 8.87 21.76
C ARG A 120 -1.79 9.92 21.67
N GLU A 121 -1.44 11.19 21.45
CA GLU A 121 -2.43 12.25 21.24
C GLU A 121 -3.20 12.08 19.92
N MET A 122 -2.52 11.66 18.84
CA MET A 122 -3.19 11.36 17.57
C MET A 122 -4.18 10.19 17.72
N ILE A 123 -3.78 9.12 18.42
CA ILE A 123 -4.68 8.01 18.74
C ILE A 123 -5.87 8.49 19.60
N ALA A 124 -5.60 9.30 20.64
CA ALA A 124 -6.65 9.86 21.48
C ALA A 124 -7.63 10.75 20.69
N LYS A 125 -7.13 11.55 19.75
CA LYS A 125 -7.94 12.36 18.83
C LYS A 125 -8.90 11.48 18.02
N PHE A 126 -8.41 10.39 17.42
CA PHE A 126 -9.24 9.45 16.65
C PHE A 126 -10.28 8.75 17.54
N LYS A 127 -9.97 8.48 18.81
CA LYS A 127 -10.95 7.99 19.79
C LYS A 127 -12.03 9.03 20.11
N HIS A 128 -11.63 10.28 20.32
CA HIS A 128 -12.57 11.37 20.59
C HIS A 128 -13.45 11.69 19.38
N GLN A 129 -12.97 11.47 18.16
CA GLN A 129 -13.79 11.56 16.95
C GLN A 129 -14.74 10.36 16.76
N GLY A 130 -14.64 9.33 17.61
CA GLY A 130 -15.47 8.13 17.50
C GLY A 130 -15.10 7.25 16.30
N TRP A 131 -13.84 7.28 15.86
CA TRP A 131 -13.35 6.47 14.73
C TRP A 131 -12.54 5.26 15.19
N LEU A 132 -12.10 5.29 16.44
CA LEU A 132 -11.34 4.23 17.08
C LEU A 132 -11.94 3.90 18.44
N PHE A 133 -12.20 2.62 18.70
CA PHE A 133 -12.80 2.13 19.93
C PHE A 133 -11.90 1.10 20.60
N ASN A 134 -12.00 0.97 21.92
CA ASN A 134 -11.39 -0.16 22.62
C ASN A 134 -12.23 -1.43 22.37
N GLY A 135 -11.60 -2.60 22.39
CA GLY A 135 -12.29 -3.88 22.35
C GLY A 135 -13.11 -4.11 23.63
N PHE A 136 -14.15 -4.92 23.53
CA PHE A 136 -15.21 -5.03 24.54
C PHE A 136 -15.14 -6.32 25.36
N SER A 137 -14.42 -7.36 24.93
CA SER A 137 -14.41 -8.64 25.65
C SER A 137 -13.13 -9.48 25.50
N GLY A 138 -12.86 -10.27 26.54
CA GLY A 138 -11.83 -11.31 26.58
C GLY A 138 -10.42 -10.80 26.24
N PRO A 139 -9.63 -11.54 25.43
CA PRO A 139 -8.26 -11.17 25.06
C PRO A 139 -8.20 -9.91 24.18
N SER A 140 -9.32 -9.46 23.61
CA SER A 140 -9.39 -8.27 22.73
C SER A 140 -9.63 -6.95 23.47
N ARG A 141 -9.86 -6.97 24.80
CA ARG A 141 -10.21 -5.78 25.59
C ARG A 141 -9.20 -4.63 25.47
N TYR A 142 -7.92 -4.96 25.27
CA TYR A 142 -6.84 -3.98 25.13
C TYR A 142 -6.50 -3.63 23.67
N LEU A 143 -7.21 -4.21 22.72
CA LEU A 143 -7.05 -3.91 21.30
C LEU A 143 -7.98 -2.77 20.89
N PHE A 144 -7.59 -2.05 19.86
CA PHE A 144 -8.35 -0.98 19.25
C PHE A 144 -9.02 -1.45 17.97
N GLN A 145 -10.23 -1.00 17.70
CA GLN A 145 -10.99 -1.37 16.51
C GLN A 145 -11.56 -0.14 15.82
N VAL A 146 -11.60 -0.18 14.49
CA VAL A 146 -12.27 0.82 13.64
C VAL A 146 -13.59 0.20 13.15
N PRO A 147 -14.74 0.88 13.29
CA PRO A 147 -16.01 0.34 12.81
C PRO A 147 -16.00 0.08 11.30
N ILE A 148 -16.60 -1.03 10.86
CA ILE A 148 -16.49 -1.53 9.48
C ILE A 148 -17.26 -0.62 8.51
N ASP A 149 -18.47 -0.23 8.90
CA ASP A 149 -19.29 0.77 8.22
C ASP A 149 -18.57 2.11 8.09
N MET A 150 -17.85 2.54 9.12
CA MET A 150 -17.02 3.74 9.04
C MET A 150 -15.85 3.58 8.08
N LYS A 151 -15.11 2.46 8.09
CA LYS A 151 -14.06 2.19 7.10
C LYS A 151 -14.60 2.29 5.67
N ALA A 152 -15.78 1.72 5.40
CA ALA A 152 -16.43 1.80 4.10
C ALA A 152 -16.78 3.25 3.73
N ARG A 153 -17.34 4.01 4.68
CA ARG A 153 -17.70 5.40 4.45
C ARG A 153 -16.50 6.31 4.22
N PHE A 154 -15.42 6.16 4.99
CA PHE A 154 -14.16 6.87 4.75
C PHE A 154 -13.61 6.58 3.35
N ARG A 155 -13.60 5.30 2.94
CA ARG A 155 -13.16 4.90 1.59
C ARG A 155 -13.98 5.60 0.51
N ASN A 156 -15.30 5.60 0.64
CA ASN A 156 -16.20 6.24 -0.32
C ASN A 156 -16.02 7.76 -0.37
N THR A 157 -15.93 8.43 0.78
CA THR A 157 -15.77 9.89 0.84
C THR A 157 -14.41 10.33 0.31
N LEU A 158 -13.32 9.64 0.68
CA LEU A 158 -11.99 9.93 0.16
C LEU A 158 -11.87 9.63 -1.34
N ALA A 159 -12.47 8.53 -1.82
CA ALA A 159 -12.50 8.23 -3.26
C ALA A 159 -13.17 9.35 -4.06
N LYS A 160 -14.31 9.87 -3.58
CA LYS A 160 -14.99 11.02 -4.20
C LYS A 160 -14.13 12.28 -4.19
N ARG A 161 -13.49 12.58 -3.06
CA ARG A 161 -12.57 13.72 -2.94
C ARG A 161 -11.42 13.62 -3.93
N PHE A 162 -10.76 12.47 -3.97
CA PHE A 162 -9.68 12.19 -4.90
C PHE A 162 -10.15 12.32 -6.35
N ALA A 163 -11.28 11.68 -6.70
CA ALA A 163 -11.85 11.74 -8.03
C ALA A 163 -12.21 13.17 -8.49
N ALA A 164 -12.54 14.08 -7.58
CA ALA A 164 -12.81 15.48 -7.91
C ALA A 164 -11.57 16.23 -8.44
N ASP A 165 -10.37 15.78 -8.05
CA ASP A 165 -9.08 16.34 -8.49
C ASP A 165 -8.46 15.56 -9.67
N LEU A 166 -9.16 14.54 -10.19
CA LEU A 166 -8.66 13.69 -11.28
C LEU A 166 -9.08 14.19 -12.66
N GLN A 167 -8.18 13.98 -13.63
CA GLN A 167 -8.45 14.23 -15.04
C GLN A 167 -8.74 12.89 -15.72
N TYR A 168 -10.02 12.62 -15.96
CA TYR A 168 -10.48 11.50 -16.77
C TYR A 168 -10.43 11.85 -18.25
N THR A 169 -10.24 10.83 -19.09
CA THR A 169 -10.12 10.96 -20.54
C THR A 169 -10.93 9.89 -21.25
N ASP A 170 -11.10 10.08 -22.55
CA ASP A 170 -11.56 9.00 -23.43
C ASP A 170 -10.46 7.94 -23.61
N GLU A 171 -10.83 6.86 -24.29
CA GLU A 171 -9.91 5.78 -24.63
C GLU A 171 -8.78 6.28 -25.55
N PRO A 172 -7.50 6.06 -25.17
CA PRO A 172 -6.37 6.46 -25.99
C PRO A 172 -6.32 5.63 -27.28
N PRO A 173 -5.75 6.17 -28.38
CA PRO A 173 -5.66 5.48 -29.66
C PRO A 173 -4.79 4.22 -29.60
N VAL A 174 -3.79 4.20 -28.71
CA VAL A 174 -2.91 3.05 -28.50
C VAL A 174 -2.72 2.87 -27.00
N TYR A 175 -2.81 1.61 -26.55
CA TYR A 175 -2.50 1.22 -25.20
C TYR A 175 -1.84 -0.15 -25.12
N ARG A 176 -1.02 -0.32 -24.08
CA ARG A 176 -0.38 -1.55 -23.64
C ARG A 176 -1.28 -2.27 -22.66
N ASP A 177 -1.57 -3.54 -22.95
CA ASP A 177 -2.28 -4.47 -22.08
C ASP A 177 -1.49 -5.77 -22.01
N GLU A 178 -0.86 -6.05 -20.86
CA GLU A 178 -0.01 -7.23 -20.70
C GLU A 178 -0.77 -8.47 -20.25
N GLN A 179 -2.04 -8.36 -19.88
CA GLN A 179 -2.91 -9.50 -19.53
C GLN A 179 -2.19 -10.56 -18.67
N MET A 180 -1.98 -11.76 -19.22
CA MET A 180 -1.37 -12.91 -18.52
C MET A 180 0.07 -13.20 -18.99
N LEU A 181 0.75 -12.22 -19.60
CA LEU A 181 2.11 -12.38 -20.10
C LEU A 181 3.09 -12.78 -18.99
N ILE A 182 2.81 -12.42 -17.73
CA ILE A 182 3.75 -12.75 -16.63
C ILE A 182 3.77 -14.24 -16.31
N GLN A 183 2.62 -14.92 -16.40
CA GLN A 183 2.55 -16.37 -16.26
C GLN A 183 3.20 -17.09 -17.43
N GLU A 184 3.19 -16.49 -18.62
CA GLU A 184 3.89 -16.98 -19.81
C GLU A 184 5.39 -16.80 -19.67
N ASP A 185 5.86 -15.64 -19.23
CA ASP A 185 7.29 -15.37 -19.00
C ASP A 185 7.88 -16.24 -17.87
N ILE A 186 7.09 -16.56 -16.82
CA ILE A 186 7.45 -17.60 -15.84
C ILE A 186 7.67 -18.95 -16.55
N THR A 187 6.80 -19.31 -17.48
CA THR A 187 6.91 -20.57 -18.24
C THR A 187 8.15 -20.55 -19.14
N HIS A 188 8.43 -19.42 -19.81
CA HIS A 188 9.65 -19.24 -20.61
C HIS A 188 10.91 -19.37 -19.75
N LEU A 189 10.95 -18.75 -18.57
CA LEU A 189 12.07 -18.87 -17.63
C LEU A 189 12.31 -20.34 -17.23
N LEU A 190 11.27 -21.04 -16.77
CA LEU A 190 11.41 -22.43 -16.34
C LEU A 190 11.82 -23.34 -17.50
N HIS A 191 11.22 -23.17 -18.67
CA HIS A 191 11.59 -23.93 -19.87
C HIS A 191 13.03 -23.66 -20.30
N TYR A 192 13.47 -22.40 -20.24
CA TYR A 192 14.83 -22.01 -20.58
C TYR A 192 15.86 -22.66 -19.65
N ILE A 193 15.63 -22.61 -18.33
CA ILE A 193 16.52 -23.23 -17.33
C ILE A 193 16.54 -24.76 -17.49
N ARG A 194 15.41 -25.38 -17.82
CA ARG A 194 15.33 -26.84 -18.03
C ARG A 194 16.22 -27.33 -19.17
N HIS A 195 16.33 -26.54 -20.25
CA HIS A 195 17.01 -26.96 -21.48
C HIS A 195 18.43 -26.41 -21.62
N ASN A 196 18.84 -25.49 -20.75
CA ASN A 196 20.14 -24.86 -20.80
C ASN A 196 20.84 -25.01 -19.44
N GLU A 197 22.14 -25.32 -19.45
CA GLU A 197 22.95 -25.27 -18.23
C GLU A 197 23.24 -23.80 -17.88
N VAL A 198 22.29 -23.15 -17.19
CA VAL A 198 22.34 -21.74 -16.85
C VAL A 198 23.33 -21.53 -15.71
N GLN A 199 24.52 -21.04 -16.05
CA GLN A 199 25.54 -20.73 -15.06
C GLN A 199 25.17 -19.45 -14.31
N VAL A 200 25.50 -19.42 -13.01
CA VAL A 200 25.35 -18.24 -12.15
C VAL A 200 26.70 -17.69 -11.71
N THR A 201 26.74 -16.40 -11.43
CA THR A 201 27.87 -15.69 -10.85
C THR A 201 27.92 -15.92 -9.34
N ALA A 202 29.02 -15.50 -8.69
CA ALA A 202 29.20 -15.68 -7.24
C ALA A 202 28.14 -14.97 -6.40
N ASP A 203 27.54 -13.89 -6.91
CA ASP A 203 26.42 -13.18 -6.29
C ASP A 203 25.05 -13.79 -6.63
N GLY A 204 24.99 -14.93 -7.35
CA GLY A 204 23.77 -15.67 -7.66
C GLY A 204 23.06 -15.27 -8.96
N SER A 205 23.50 -14.20 -9.63
CA SER A 205 22.88 -13.75 -10.89
C SER A 205 23.29 -14.60 -12.09
N MET A 206 22.43 -14.73 -13.09
CA MET A 206 22.72 -15.40 -14.35
C MET A 206 23.77 -14.60 -15.13
N TYR A 207 24.71 -15.29 -15.79
CA TYR A 207 25.61 -14.61 -16.71
C TYR A 207 24.82 -13.87 -17.79
N LYS A 208 25.28 -12.67 -18.16
CA LYS A 208 24.63 -11.75 -19.10
C LYS A 208 24.12 -12.42 -20.39
N ARG A 209 24.85 -13.41 -20.93
CA ARG A 209 24.43 -14.14 -22.15
C ARG A 209 23.07 -14.84 -21.97
N PHE A 210 22.86 -15.48 -20.83
CA PHE A 210 21.63 -16.21 -20.52
C PHE A 210 20.50 -15.22 -20.26
N THR A 211 20.79 -14.12 -19.54
CA THR A 211 19.82 -13.06 -19.29
C THR A 211 19.31 -12.44 -20.59
N LEU A 212 20.19 -12.12 -21.54
CA LEU A 212 19.77 -11.56 -22.84
C LEU A 212 18.93 -12.55 -23.65
N GLN A 213 19.38 -13.80 -23.76
CA GLN A 213 18.64 -14.84 -24.49
C GLN A 213 17.26 -15.10 -23.89
N LEU A 214 17.13 -14.97 -22.57
CA LEU A 214 15.86 -15.10 -21.87
C LEU A 214 14.95 -13.89 -22.14
N LEU A 215 15.48 -12.67 -22.06
CA LEU A 215 14.70 -11.44 -22.33
C LEU A 215 14.15 -11.42 -23.75
N ASP A 216 14.91 -11.93 -24.73
CA ASP A 216 14.45 -12.08 -26.12
C ASP A 216 13.23 -13.02 -26.27
N GLN A 217 12.99 -13.90 -25.28
CA GLN A 217 11.85 -14.84 -25.27
C GLN A 217 10.64 -14.30 -24.50
N PHE A 218 10.81 -13.24 -23.72
CA PHE A 218 9.71 -12.70 -22.91
C PHE A 218 8.70 -11.93 -23.77
N GLY A 219 7.43 -12.05 -23.40
CA GLY A 219 6.35 -11.29 -24.02
C GLY A 219 6.50 -9.78 -23.82
N VAL A 220 7.26 -9.38 -22.80
CA VAL A 220 7.61 -7.99 -22.52
C VAL A 220 9.11 -7.79 -22.65
N GLN A 221 9.49 -6.94 -23.59
CA GLN A 221 10.87 -6.58 -23.83
C GLN A 221 11.32 -5.52 -22.81
N GLU A 222 12.29 -5.87 -21.98
CA GLU A 222 12.96 -4.95 -21.06
C GLU A 222 14.46 -4.90 -21.35
N GLU A 223 15.06 -3.73 -21.19
CA GLU A 223 16.50 -3.56 -21.35
C GLU A 223 17.26 -3.89 -20.06
N LEU A 224 18.46 -4.45 -20.19
CA LEU A 224 19.35 -4.62 -19.05
C LEU A 224 19.74 -3.26 -18.47
N PRO A 225 19.88 -3.15 -17.14
CA PRO A 225 20.45 -1.96 -16.53
C PRO A 225 21.81 -1.61 -17.15
N ALA A 226 22.00 -0.34 -17.51
CA ALA A 226 23.22 0.14 -18.14
C ALA A 226 24.43 -0.04 -17.19
N LYS A 227 25.60 -0.35 -17.77
CA LYS A 227 26.83 -0.54 -16.98
C LYS A 227 27.19 0.74 -16.23
N GLY A 228 27.28 0.65 -14.91
CA GLY A 228 27.60 1.80 -14.04
C GLY A 228 26.42 2.75 -13.81
N ALA A 229 25.25 2.50 -14.41
CA ALA A 229 24.04 3.20 -14.02
C ALA A 229 23.67 2.77 -12.61
N TRP A 230 23.67 3.74 -11.70
CA TRP A 230 23.18 3.52 -10.37
C TRP A 230 21.68 3.20 -10.46
N ARG A 231 21.29 2.02 -9.96
CA ARG A 231 19.92 1.54 -9.96
C ARG A 231 19.54 1.11 -8.55
N PHE A 232 18.35 1.51 -8.15
CA PHE A 232 17.69 1.02 -6.96
C PHE A 232 16.47 0.18 -7.39
N GLY A 233 16.04 -0.75 -6.55
CA GLY A 233 14.94 -1.67 -6.86
C GLY A 233 14.68 -2.60 -5.70
N TYR A 234 13.66 -3.45 -5.83
CA TYR A 234 13.22 -4.36 -4.78
C TYR A 234 13.30 -5.79 -5.28
N GLY A 235 13.75 -6.70 -4.41
CA GLY A 235 13.96 -8.09 -4.76
C GLY A 235 15.43 -8.47 -4.93
N ARG A 236 15.71 -9.71 -5.35
CA ARG A 236 17.07 -10.18 -5.62
C ARG A 236 17.51 -9.72 -7.00
N HIS A 237 18.81 -9.45 -7.11
CA HIS A 237 19.47 -9.06 -8.35
C HIS A 237 18.81 -7.88 -9.10
N PHE A 238 18.12 -6.97 -8.40
CA PHE A 238 17.49 -5.79 -9.01
C PHE A 238 18.52 -4.86 -9.72
N ASN A 239 19.79 -4.99 -9.33
CA ASN A 239 20.92 -4.29 -9.93
C ASN A 239 21.42 -4.96 -11.22
N GLN A 240 21.11 -6.25 -11.44
CA GLN A 240 21.53 -7.02 -12.61
C GLN A 240 20.39 -7.23 -13.61
N TYR A 241 19.15 -7.33 -13.13
CA TYR A 241 17.97 -7.62 -13.95
C TYR A 241 17.03 -6.41 -14.03
N PRO A 242 16.24 -6.32 -15.12
CA PRO A 242 15.14 -5.38 -15.18
C PRO A 242 14.00 -5.77 -14.20
N ASN A 243 13.02 -4.88 -14.02
CA ASN A 243 12.12 -4.96 -12.86
C ASN A 243 11.23 -6.21 -12.95
N ARG A 244 10.70 -6.51 -14.13
CA ARG A 244 9.86 -7.68 -14.34
C ARG A 244 10.65 -8.97 -14.21
N LEU A 245 11.84 -9.06 -14.82
CA LEU A 245 12.68 -10.26 -14.70
C LEU A 245 13.12 -10.51 -13.25
N SER A 246 13.56 -9.49 -12.52
CA SER A 246 13.90 -9.60 -11.10
C SER A 246 12.72 -10.13 -10.27
N PHE A 247 11.52 -9.60 -10.52
CA PHE A 247 10.31 -10.07 -9.86
C PHE A 247 9.93 -11.52 -10.21
N ILE A 248 9.99 -11.91 -11.49
CA ILE A 248 9.73 -13.28 -11.95
C ILE A 248 10.72 -14.26 -11.30
N TYR A 249 12.00 -13.89 -11.29
CA TYR A 249 13.07 -14.69 -10.69
C TYR A 249 12.79 -14.94 -9.20
N ASP A 250 12.48 -13.88 -8.46
CA ASP A 250 12.15 -13.96 -7.04
C ASP A 250 10.89 -14.79 -6.77
N TYR A 251 9.86 -14.66 -7.62
CA TYR A 251 8.65 -15.46 -7.50
C TYR A 251 8.95 -16.94 -7.71
N CYS A 252 9.67 -17.30 -8.77
CA CYS A 252 10.07 -18.67 -9.05
C CYS A 252 10.93 -19.25 -7.92
N TYR A 253 11.85 -18.47 -7.36
CA TYR A 253 12.67 -18.89 -6.23
C TYR A 253 11.80 -19.11 -4.97
N TYR A 254 10.92 -18.16 -4.64
CA TYR A 254 10.02 -18.26 -3.49
C TYR A 254 9.03 -19.43 -3.59
N ALA A 255 8.47 -19.64 -4.77
CA ALA A 255 7.58 -20.76 -5.07
C ALA A 255 8.34 -22.11 -5.16
N LYS A 256 9.67 -22.10 -4.98
CA LYS A 256 10.56 -23.25 -5.10
C LYS A 256 10.52 -23.91 -6.48
N PHE A 257 10.23 -23.16 -7.54
CA PHE A 257 10.28 -23.67 -8.91
C PHE A 257 11.71 -23.77 -9.44
N ILE A 258 12.59 -22.91 -8.93
CA ILE A 258 14.02 -22.92 -9.25
C ILE A 258 14.86 -23.08 -7.97
N SER A 259 16.07 -23.60 -8.12
CA SER A 259 17.07 -23.70 -7.07
C SER A 259 18.41 -23.18 -7.57
N GLU A 260 19.06 -22.37 -6.74
CA GLU A 260 20.42 -21.90 -6.96
C GLU A 260 21.40 -22.90 -6.35
N ASN A 261 22.14 -23.62 -7.20
CA ASN A 261 23.36 -24.27 -6.76
C ASN A 261 24.52 -23.29 -7.01
N GLN A 262 25.63 -23.42 -6.26
CA GLN A 262 26.75 -22.46 -6.27
C GLN A 262 27.29 -22.09 -7.66
N THR A 263 27.05 -22.91 -8.69
CA THR A 263 27.53 -22.69 -10.06
C THR A 263 26.44 -22.68 -11.12
N VAL A 264 25.25 -23.23 -10.85
CA VAL A 264 24.20 -23.46 -11.86
C VAL A 264 22.81 -23.25 -11.25
N LEU A 265 21.92 -22.66 -12.04
CA LEU A 265 20.49 -22.55 -11.76
C LEU A 265 19.77 -23.77 -12.33
N SER A 266 18.94 -24.44 -11.53
CA SER A 266 18.18 -25.61 -11.97
C SER A 266 16.68 -25.49 -11.66
N VAL A 267 15.86 -26.18 -12.47
CA VAL A 267 14.44 -26.35 -12.20
C VAL A 267 14.25 -27.46 -11.15
N THR A 268 13.38 -27.25 -10.18
CA THR A 268 13.05 -28.26 -9.17
C THR A 268 11.90 -29.16 -9.63
N ALA A 269 11.56 -30.20 -8.85
CA ALA A 269 10.36 -30.99 -9.11
C ALA A 269 9.07 -30.15 -9.17
N ALA A 270 8.92 -29.15 -8.30
CA ALA A 270 7.77 -28.25 -8.32
C ALA A 270 7.75 -27.35 -9.56
N GLY A 271 8.93 -26.95 -10.05
CA GLY A 271 9.06 -26.22 -11.31
C GLY A 271 8.67 -27.07 -12.52
N GLU A 272 9.04 -28.34 -12.53
CA GLU A 272 8.64 -29.28 -13.60
C GLU A 272 7.13 -29.53 -13.61
N GLU A 273 6.51 -29.71 -12.44
CA GLU A 273 5.05 -29.79 -12.32
C GLU A 273 4.38 -28.53 -12.86
N ARG A 274 4.94 -27.35 -12.54
CA ARG A 274 4.45 -26.06 -13.04
C ARG A 274 4.58 -25.91 -14.56
N ILE A 275 5.62 -26.46 -15.18
CA ILE A 275 5.77 -26.45 -16.64
C ILE A 275 4.63 -27.26 -17.29
N LEU A 276 4.27 -28.40 -16.71
CA LEU A 276 3.21 -29.27 -17.23
C LEU A 276 1.81 -28.69 -17.02
N SER A 277 1.57 -28.05 -15.88
CA SER A 277 0.27 -27.48 -15.55
C SER A 277 0.39 -26.24 -14.66
N LYS A 278 -0.32 -25.16 -15.05
CA LYS A 278 -0.37 -23.92 -14.27
C LYS A 278 -1.24 -24.13 -13.00
N PRO A 279 -0.77 -23.74 -11.80
CA PRO A 279 -1.56 -23.76 -10.58
C PRO A 279 -2.85 -22.95 -10.73
N ALA A 280 -3.93 -23.45 -10.14
CA ALA A 280 -5.16 -22.69 -10.01
C ALA A 280 -4.91 -21.41 -9.19
N GLY A 281 -5.42 -20.27 -9.66
CA GLY A 281 -5.26 -18.98 -8.98
C GLY A 281 -3.81 -18.46 -8.94
N GLU A 282 -2.98 -18.83 -9.92
CA GLU A 282 -1.59 -18.38 -9.97
C GLU A 282 -1.48 -16.84 -10.06
N ALA A 283 -2.39 -16.17 -10.76
CA ALA A 283 -2.40 -14.71 -10.86
C ALA A 283 -2.51 -14.04 -9.47
N GLU A 284 -3.41 -14.54 -8.61
CA GLU A 284 -3.60 -14.08 -7.24
C GLU A 284 -2.37 -14.39 -6.37
N GLN A 285 -1.72 -15.53 -6.59
CA GLN A 285 -0.49 -15.90 -5.88
C GLN A 285 0.67 -14.97 -6.24
N ILE A 286 0.85 -14.67 -7.53
CA ILE A 286 1.86 -13.72 -8.03
C ILE A 286 1.58 -12.32 -7.46
N TYR A 287 0.34 -11.86 -7.50
CA TYR A 287 -0.06 -10.57 -6.93
C TYR A 287 0.22 -10.49 -5.41
N ARG A 288 -0.14 -11.52 -4.64
CA ARG A 288 0.17 -11.59 -3.20
C ARG A 288 1.66 -11.60 -2.94
N PHE A 289 2.43 -12.29 -3.79
CA PHE A 289 3.89 -12.30 -3.69
C PHE A 289 4.48 -10.91 -3.92
N TRP A 290 4.03 -10.18 -4.94
CA TRP A 290 4.42 -8.79 -5.19
C TRP A 290 4.15 -7.89 -3.99
N LEU A 291 2.93 -7.93 -3.46
CA LEU A 291 2.56 -7.19 -2.26
C LEU A 291 3.50 -7.51 -1.09
N LYS A 292 3.81 -8.79 -0.89
CA LYS A 292 4.67 -9.25 0.20
C LYS A 292 6.13 -8.81 0.02
N LEU A 293 6.64 -8.85 -1.20
CA LEU A 293 8.00 -8.44 -1.56
C LEU A 293 8.19 -6.93 -1.36
N TYR A 294 7.20 -6.14 -1.78
CA TYR A 294 7.30 -4.68 -1.81
C TYR A 294 6.80 -4.02 -0.51
N LYS A 295 6.16 -4.76 0.40
CA LYS A 295 5.61 -4.24 1.68
C LYS A 295 6.67 -3.57 2.58
N GLY A 296 7.91 -4.05 2.55
CA GLY A 296 9.00 -3.45 3.32
C GLY A 296 9.36 -2.04 2.81
N PRO A 297 9.74 -1.92 1.53
CA PRO A 297 9.99 -0.62 0.89
C PRO A 297 8.78 0.33 0.85
N ILE A 298 7.59 -0.20 0.53
CA ILE A 298 6.36 0.57 0.36
C ILE A 298 5.34 0.10 1.42
N THR A 299 5.37 0.72 2.59
CA THR A 299 4.53 0.33 3.75
C THR A 299 3.03 0.34 3.47
N HIS A 300 2.56 1.25 2.60
CA HIS A 300 1.15 1.43 2.28
C HIS A 300 0.76 0.92 0.89
N LEU A 301 1.53 -0.02 0.33
CA LEU A 301 1.32 -0.54 -1.02
C LEU A 301 -0.11 -1.03 -1.28
N LEU A 302 -0.67 -1.82 -0.35
CA LEU A 302 -2.04 -2.34 -0.49
C LEU A 302 -3.06 -1.21 -0.61
N SER A 303 -2.94 -0.17 0.21
CA SER A 303 -3.83 1.00 0.15
C SER A 303 -3.70 1.73 -1.19
N LEU A 304 -2.47 1.90 -1.72
CA LEU A 304 -2.25 2.52 -3.03
C LEU A 304 -2.91 1.73 -4.15
N VAL A 305 -2.77 0.40 -4.15
CA VAL A 305 -3.41 -0.47 -5.15
C VAL A 305 -4.93 -0.36 -5.09
N HIS A 306 -5.52 -0.31 -3.89
CA HIS A 306 -6.96 -0.12 -3.75
C HIS A 306 -7.43 1.28 -4.17
N TRP A 307 -6.62 2.31 -3.97
CA TRP A 307 -6.94 3.64 -4.49
C TRP A 307 -6.89 3.68 -6.00
N ILE A 308 -5.82 3.14 -6.61
CA ILE A 308 -5.74 3.05 -8.07
C ILE A 308 -6.92 2.22 -8.62
N HIS A 309 -7.30 1.13 -7.96
CA HIS A 309 -8.50 0.37 -8.31
C HIS A 309 -9.79 1.20 -8.28
N ALA A 310 -9.98 2.00 -7.23
CA ALA A 310 -11.17 2.82 -7.08
C ALA A 310 -11.21 4.01 -8.06
N LEU A 311 -10.04 4.55 -8.43
CA LEU A 311 -9.89 5.78 -9.19
C LEU A 311 -9.66 5.56 -10.69
N ALA A 312 -9.19 4.39 -11.10
CA ALA A 312 -8.87 4.07 -12.49
C ALA A 312 -9.89 3.09 -13.13
N GLY A 313 -11.17 3.17 -12.74
CA GLY A 313 -12.23 2.39 -13.42
C GLY A 313 -12.43 2.81 -14.88
N GLU A 314 -12.22 4.10 -15.14
CA GLU A 314 -12.16 4.75 -16.43
C GLU A 314 -10.71 5.19 -16.73
N TRP A 315 -10.44 5.63 -17.96
CA TRP A 315 -9.12 6.15 -18.31
C TRP A 315 -8.85 7.45 -17.56
N VAL A 316 -7.73 7.49 -16.85
CA VAL A 316 -7.32 8.62 -16.02
C VAL A 316 -5.85 8.94 -16.27
N THR A 317 -5.50 10.23 -16.26
CA THR A 317 -4.11 10.65 -16.46
C THR A 317 -3.22 10.23 -15.31
N VAL A 318 -2.02 9.75 -15.62
CA VAL A 318 -0.98 9.43 -14.62
C VAL A 318 -0.64 10.68 -13.80
N GLU A 319 -0.63 11.85 -14.42
CA GLU A 319 -0.32 13.12 -13.75
C GLU A 319 -1.35 13.48 -12.67
N SER A 320 -2.64 13.31 -12.94
CA SER A 320 -3.66 13.58 -11.91
C SER A 320 -3.65 12.53 -10.79
N LEU A 321 -3.33 11.27 -11.09
CA LEU A 321 -3.12 10.26 -10.05
C LEU A 321 -1.89 10.59 -9.19
N ARG A 322 -0.83 11.10 -9.80
CA ARG A 322 0.39 11.56 -9.09
C ARG A 322 0.04 12.65 -8.08
N SER A 323 -0.67 13.70 -8.49
CA SER A 323 -1.01 14.83 -7.60
C SER A 323 -1.79 14.39 -6.35
N VAL A 324 -2.65 13.39 -6.49
CA VAL A 324 -3.51 12.89 -5.40
C VAL A 324 -2.83 11.82 -4.54
N LEU A 325 -2.06 10.90 -5.13
CA LEU A 325 -1.54 9.72 -4.43
C LEU A 325 -0.11 9.88 -3.88
N VAL A 326 0.74 10.68 -4.52
CA VAL A 326 2.12 10.95 -4.04
C VAL A 326 2.14 11.47 -2.59
N PRO A 327 1.20 12.33 -2.14
CA PRO A 327 1.12 12.73 -0.73
C PRO A 327 1.00 11.57 0.26
N PHE A 328 0.61 10.36 -0.16
CA PHE A 328 0.49 9.16 0.67
C PHE A 328 1.67 8.20 0.57
N ILE A 329 2.71 8.55 -0.17
CA ILE A 329 3.88 7.71 -0.43
C ILE A 329 5.09 8.26 0.31
N LYS A 330 5.65 7.47 1.23
CA LYS A 330 6.90 7.78 1.91
C LYS A 330 8.05 7.44 0.97
N PRO A 331 8.99 8.37 0.67
CA PRO A 331 10.23 8.02 -0.01
C PRO A 331 10.98 6.91 0.72
N TYR A 332 11.70 6.06 -0.02
CA TYR A 332 12.40 4.91 0.54
C TYR A 332 13.84 4.87 0.04
N TYR A 333 14.78 5.15 0.95
CA TYR A 333 16.20 5.37 0.63
C TYR A 333 16.37 6.39 -0.49
N TYR A 334 16.61 5.92 -1.70
CA TYR A 334 16.88 6.73 -2.88
C TYR A 334 15.71 6.75 -3.88
N ASP A 335 14.64 6.03 -3.57
CA ASP A 335 13.39 6.03 -4.35
C ASP A 335 12.52 7.19 -3.86
N ASP A 336 12.32 8.20 -4.69
CA ASP A 336 11.41 9.30 -4.38
C ASP A 336 9.95 8.86 -4.58
N ALA A 337 9.01 9.62 -4.01
CA ALA A 337 7.61 9.23 -4.00
C ALA A 337 6.98 9.12 -5.41
N ASN A 338 7.47 9.88 -6.41
CA ASN A 338 7.00 9.76 -7.79
C ASN A 338 7.51 8.47 -8.42
N THR A 339 8.82 8.20 -8.28
CA THR A 339 9.43 6.97 -8.82
C THR A 339 8.80 5.73 -8.21
N ILE A 340 8.46 5.76 -6.90
CA ILE A 340 7.69 4.71 -6.25
C ILE A 340 6.31 4.53 -6.93
N LEU A 341 5.52 5.59 -7.08
CA LEU A 341 4.19 5.49 -7.68
C LEU A 341 4.25 4.94 -9.10
N GLU A 342 5.10 5.50 -9.94
CA GLU A 342 5.13 5.18 -11.36
C GLU A 342 5.83 3.84 -11.62
N GLN A 343 7.06 3.66 -11.14
CA GLN A 343 7.87 2.50 -11.51
C GLN A 343 7.62 1.29 -10.63
N ARG A 344 7.32 1.49 -9.34
CA ARG A 344 7.19 0.38 -8.37
C ARG A 344 5.76 -0.05 -8.16
N VAL A 345 4.80 0.86 -8.34
CA VAL A 345 3.38 0.56 -8.22
C VAL A 345 2.74 0.41 -9.59
N MET A 346 2.61 1.48 -10.38
CA MET A 346 1.86 1.44 -11.64
C MET A 346 2.48 0.49 -12.68
N THR A 347 3.78 0.60 -12.97
CA THR A 347 4.45 -0.30 -13.93
C THR A 347 4.37 -1.76 -13.50
N MET A 348 4.53 -2.05 -12.21
CA MET A 348 4.34 -3.41 -11.71
C MET A 348 2.89 -3.89 -11.82
N MET A 349 1.90 -3.02 -11.58
CA MET A 349 0.50 -3.35 -11.80
C MET A 349 0.19 -3.58 -13.28
N VAL A 350 0.85 -2.91 -14.22
CA VAL A 350 0.79 -3.23 -15.65
C VAL A 350 1.41 -4.61 -15.90
N HIS A 351 2.59 -4.89 -15.32
CA HIS A 351 3.24 -6.20 -15.45
C HIS A 351 2.42 -7.37 -14.93
N LEU A 352 1.64 -7.14 -13.88
CA LEU A 352 0.74 -8.12 -13.29
C LEU A 352 -0.61 -8.22 -14.03
N GLY A 353 -0.80 -7.48 -15.14
CA GLY A 353 -2.05 -7.49 -15.91
C GLY A 353 -3.21 -6.75 -15.22
N LEU A 354 -2.94 -5.99 -14.16
CA LEU A 354 -3.96 -5.26 -13.40
C LEU A 354 -4.31 -3.93 -14.07
N LEU A 355 -3.33 -3.26 -14.68
CA LEU A 355 -3.52 -1.99 -15.38
C LEU A 355 -3.22 -2.09 -16.87
N ARG A 356 -3.92 -1.28 -17.64
CA ARG A 356 -3.53 -0.84 -18.99
C ARG A 356 -2.85 0.51 -18.90
N LEU A 357 -1.85 0.71 -19.75
CA LEU A 357 -1.15 1.99 -19.90
C LEU A 357 -1.31 2.45 -21.35
N GLY A 358 -1.88 3.61 -21.58
CA GLY A 358 -2.04 4.19 -22.91
C GLY A 358 -1.43 5.58 -23.03
N GLU A 359 -1.31 6.03 -24.27
CA GLU A 359 -0.78 7.34 -24.61
C GLU A 359 -1.89 8.18 -25.24
N HIS A 360 -2.36 9.20 -24.51
CA HIS A 360 -3.39 10.11 -24.99
C HIS A 360 -2.76 11.33 -25.69
N PRO A 361 -3.20 11.71 -26.91
CA PRO A 361 -2.55 12.77 -27.70
C PRO A 361 -2.43 14.13 -26.99
N VAL A 362 -3.36 14.44 -26.09
CA VAL A 362 -3.43 15.73 -25.39
C VAL A 362 -2.89 15.65 -23.96
N TYR A 363 -3.05 14.51 -23.29
CA TYR A 363 -2.86 14.39 -21.85
C TYR A 363 -1.68 13.49 -21.47
N GLY A 364 -0.98 12.93 -22.47
CA GLY A 364 0.14 12.02 -22.26
C GLY A 364 -0.32 10.68 -21.70
N ALA A 365 0.47 10.13 -20.77
CA ALA A 365 0.22 8.82 -20.19
C ALA A 365 -1.11 8.76 -19.41
N VAL A 366 -1.93 7.78 -19.76
CA VAL A 366 -3.21 7.46 -19.11
C VAL A 366 -3.24 5.99 -18.69
N VAL A 367 -3.94 5.68 -17.60
CA VAL A 367 -4.07 4.30 -17.10
C VAL A 367 -5.52 3.94 -16.86
N ARG A 368 -5.81 2.64 -16.92
CA ARG A 368 -7.12 2.07 -16.60
C ARG A 368 -6.99 0.67 -16.01
N MET A 369 -7.77 0.39 -14.98
CA MET A 369 -7.88 -0.93 -14.36
C MET A 369 -8.53 -1.95 -15.30
N THR A 370 -7.93 -3.13 -15.43
CA THR A 370 -8.50 -4.24 -16.21
C THR A 370 -9.60 -4.95 -15.42
N LYS A 371 -10.49 -5.67 -16.12
CA LYS A 371 -11.50 -6.52 -15.45
C LYS A 371 -10.85 -7.62 -14.59
N ALA A 372 -9.75 -8.19 -15.05
CA ALA A 372 -8.97 -9.17 -14.29
C ALA A 372 -8.36 -8.52 -13.03
N GLY A 373 -7.81 -7.31 -13.16
CA GLY A 373 -7.28 -6.54 -12.04
C GLY A 373 -8.33 -6.22 -10.98
N GLN A 374 -9.55 -5.85 -11.39
CA GLN A 374 -10.68 -5.64 -10.47
C GLN A 374 -11.01 -6.90 -9.67
N ALA A 375 -11.06 -8.07 -10.32
CA ALA A 375 -11.30 -9.35 -9.66
C ALA A 375 -10.20 -9.71 -8.65
N ILE A 376 -8.93 -9.58 -9.05
CA ILE A 376 -7.77 -9.92 -8.20
C ILE A 376 -7.70 -8.99 -6.98
N VAL A 377 -7.81 -7.67 -7.18
CA VAL A 377 -7.69 -6.68 -6.09
C VAL A 377 -8.87 -6.77 -5.12
N SER A 378 -10.08 -7.05 -5.60
CA SER A 378 -11.26 -7.17 -4.72
C SER A 378 -11.22 -8.41 -3.82
N GLY A 379 -10.52 -9.48 -4.23
CA GLY A 379 -10.52 -10.77 -3.54
C GLY A 379 -9.37 -11.01 -2.55
N VAL A 380 -8.44 -10.06 -2.37
CA VAL A 380 -7.18 -10.32 -1.64
C VAL A 380 -7.04 -9.46 -0.38
N SER A 381 -6.98 -10.15 0.76
CA SER A 381 -6.40 -9.68 2.02
C SER A 381 -4.95 -10.15 2.14
N ILE A 382 -4.04 -9.31 2.65
CA ILE A 382 -2.71 -9.76 3.09
C ILE A 382 -2.84 -10.19 4.56
N ASP A 383 -3.00 -11.49 4.80
CA ASP A 383 -2.87 -12.03 6.17
C ASP A 383 -1.41 -12.02 6.62
N GLU A 384 -1.17 -11.94 7.93
CA GLU A 384 0.17 -11.88 8.56
C GLU A 384 0.97 -13.18 8.34
N THR A 385 1.47 -13.36 7.13
CA THR A 385 2.46 -14.37 6.80
C THR A 385 3.85 -13.77 7.08
N PRO A 386 4.80 -14.51 7.70
CA PRO A 386 6.12 -13.98 8.03
C PRO A 386 6.82 -13.33 6.84
N PRO A 387 7.66 -12.30 7.07
CA PRO A 387 8.38 -11.59 6.00
C PRO A 387 9.12 -12.57 5.10
N ILE A 388 9.20 -12.26 3.80
CA ILE A 388 9.98 -13.11 2.88
C ILE A 388 11.45 -12.98 3.28
N ALA A 389 12.05 -14.08 3.73
CA ALA A 389 13.49 -14.18 3.81
C ALA A 389 14.01 -14.58 2.42
N LEU A 390 14.22 -13.59 1.55
CA LEU A 390 15.07 -13.77 0.37
C LEU A 390 16.50 -13.66 0.88
N ARG A 391 17.15 -14.80 1.17
CA ARG A 391 18.58 -14.83 1.48
C ARG A 391 19.38 -15.05 0.21
#